data_AF-A0A6M0SA69-F1
#
_entry.id   AF-A0A6M0SA69-F1
#
_cell.length_a   1.000
_cell.length_b   1.000
_cell.length_c   1.000
_cell.angle_alpha   90.00
_cell.angle_beta   90.00
_cell.angle_gamma   90.00
#
_symmetry.space_group_name_H-M   'P 1'
#
loop_
_entity.id
_entity.type
_entity.pdbx_description
1 polymer ?
#
loop_
_entity_poly.entity_id
_entity_poly.type
_entity_poly.pdbx_seq_one_letter_code
_entity_poly.pdbx_strand_id
1 'polypeptide(L)'
;MNNPLRLTLTQHKIISLMATGWPNKKIARHLNICQQNVGRYQTQMCERVGAKTKYQLMAWYGTRGQLSKTAEEEISTQKRQYEPHRSPKSRKF
;
A
#
# COMPACT_ATOMS: atom_id res chain seq x y z
N MET A 1 18.85 -15.21 -8.02
CA MET A 1 17.47 -15.50 -7.57
C MET A 1 17.14 -14.55 -6.42
N ASN A 2 16.26 -13.56 -6.61
CA ASN A 2 15.84 -12.66 -5.53
C ASN A 2 14.75 -13.35 -4.70
N ASN A 3 15.01 -13.54 -3.40
CA ASN A 3 14.10 -14.23 -2.49
C ASN A 3 12.76 -13.46 -2.40
N PRO A 4 11.61 -14.05 -2.81
CA PRO A 4 10.30 -13.37 -2.76
C PRO A 4 9.87 -12.98 -1.35
N LEU A 5 10.50 -13.56 -0.33
CA LEU A 5 10.26 -13.30 1.09
C LEU A 5 10.99 -12.06 1.62
N ARG A 6 12.01 -11.55 0.91
CA ARG A 6 12.78 -10.38 1.36
C ARG A 6 12.22 -9.09 0.78
N LEU A 7 11.20 -8.57 1.45
CA LEU A 7 10.77 -7.18 1.26
C LEU A 7 11.73 -6.22 1.98
N THR A 8 12.00 -5.07 1.37
CA THR A 8 12.64 -3.96 2.09
C THR A 8 11.68 -3.38 3.12
N LEU A 9 12.19 -2.62 4.09
CA LEU A 9 11.34 -1.95 5.09
C LEU A 9 10.26 -1.08 4.44
N THR A 10 10.60 -0.36 3.37
CA THR A 10 9.65 0.47 2.62
C THR A 10 8.57 -0.37 1.94
N GLN A 11 8.94 -1.51 1.33
CA GLN A 11 7.99 -2.41 0.70
C GLN A 11 7.02 -3.04 1.71
N HIS A 12 7.52 -3.45 2.89
CA HIS A 12 6.69 -3.92 3.99
C HIS A 12 5.69 -2.85 4.47
N LYS A 13 6.13 -1.59 4.62
CA LYS A 13 5.23 -0.50 4.99
C LYS A 13 4.15 -0.26 3.93
N ILE A 14 4.53 -0.24 2.64
CA ILE A 14 3.59 -0.06 1.53
C ILE A 14 2.51 -1.15 1.55
N ILE A 15 2.89 -2.42 1.61
CA ILE A 15 1.91 -3.51 1.55
C ILE A 15 1.02 -3.58 2.78
N SER A 16 1.56 -3.24 3.96
CA SER A 16 0.77 -3.15 5.20
C SER A 16 -0.26 -2.02 5.12
N LEU A 17 0.11 -0.85 4.60
CA LEU A 17 -0.83 0.26 4.37
C LEU A 17 -1.84 -0.04 3.26
N MET A 18 -1.46 -0.81 2.24
CA MET A 18 -2.41 -1.27 1.22
C MET A 18 -3.45 -2.23 1.81
N ALA A 19 -3.02 -3.16 2.64
CA ALA A 19 -3.90 -4.12 3.31
C ALA A 19 -4.93 -3.44 4.21
N THR A 20 -4.59 -2.27 4.76
CA THR A 20 -5.52 -1.41 5.53
C THR A 20 -6.37 -0.48 4.66
N GLY A 21 -6.29 -0.61 3.33
CA GLY A 21 -7.14 0.11 2.37
C GLY A 21 -6.64 1.50 1.98
N TRP A 22 -5.39 1.87 2.27
CA TRP A 22 -4.88 3.19 1.90
C TRP A 22 -4.65 3.30 0.39
N PRO A 23 -5.09 4.39 -0.27
CA PRO A 23 -4.79 4.62 -1.66
C PRO A 23 -3.31 5.03 -1.86
N ASN A 24 -2.75 4.73 -3.02
CA ASN A 24 -1.32 5.00 -3.34
C ASN A 24 -0.89 6.44 -3.04
N LYS A 25 -1.75 7.43 -3.31
CA LYS A 25 -1.49 8.85 -3.02
C LYS A 25 -1.31 9.10 -1.52
N LYS A 26 -2.11 8.45 -0.67
CA LYS A 26 -2.03 8.59 0.79
C LYS A 26 -0.78 7.88 1.33
N ILE A 27 -0.49 6.68 0.82
CA ILE A 27 0.73 5.93 1.15
C ILE A 27 1.98 6.74 0.79
N ALA A 28 2.00 7.32 -0.41
CA ALA A 28 3.09 8.16 -0.90
C ALA A 28 3.37 9.34 0.04
N ARG A 29 2.30 10.06 0.44
CA ARG A 29 2.40 11.17 1.39
C ARG A 29 2.89 10.71 2.77
N HIS A 30 2.37 9.58 3.27
CA HIS A 30 2.74 9.02 4.58
C HIS A 30 4.20 8.62 4.66
N LEU A 31 4.70 7.98 3.61
CA LEU A 31 6.07 7.47 3.55
C LEU A 31 7.06 8.51 2.99
N ASN A 32 6.60 9.72 2.69
CA ASN A 32 7.38 10.79 2.06
C ASN A 32 8.14 10.31 0.79
N ILE A 33 7.41 9.64 -0.10
CA ILE A 33 7.92 9.14 -1.39
C ILE A 33 6.99 9.52 -2.54
N CYS A 34 7.50 9.53 -3.77
CA CYS A 34 6.68 9.79 -4.95
C CYS A 34 5.61 8.70 -5.15
N GLN A 35 4.41 9.10 -5.57
CA GLN A 35 3.31 8.15 -5.88
C GLN A 35 3.71 7.15 -6.97
N GLN A 36 4.52 7.56 -7.95
CA GLN A 36 5.07 6.67 -8.97
C GLN A 36 5.98 5.59 -8.36
N ASN A 37 6.74 5.91 -7.31
CA ASN A 37 7.57 4.93 -6.62
C ASN A 37 6.71 3.88 -5.91
N VAL A 38 5.59 4.28 -5.30
CA VAL A 38 4.62 3.33 -4.72
C VAL A 38 4.13 2.34 -5.79
N GLY A 39 3.74 2.82 -6.97
CA GLY A 39 3.34 1.97 -8.09
C GLY A 39 4.45 1.03 -8.55
N ARG A 40 5.67 1.56 -8.72
CA ARG A 40 6.85 0.75 -9.09
C ARG A 40 7.15 -0.34 -8.07
N TYR A 41 7.06 -0.04 -6.78
CA TYR A 41 7.25 -1.04 -5.72
C TYR A 41 6.15 -2.11 -5.76
N GLN A 42 4.89 -1.73 -6.01
CA GLN A 42 3.79 -2.69 -6.18
C GLN A 42 4.06 -3.64 -7.34
N THR A 43 4.46 -3.14 -8.51
CA THR A 43 4.80 -3.96 -9.67
C THR A 43 5.92 -4.95 -9.35
N GLN A 44 7.02 -4.49 -8.74
CA GLN A 44 8.12 -5.37 -8.37
C GLN A 44 7.72 -6.44 -7.36
N MET A 45 6.87 -6.09 -6.37
CA MET A 45 6.38 -7.07 -5.40
C MET A 45 5.46 -8.09 -6.07
N CYS A 46 4.58 -7.65 -6.98
CA CYS A 46 3.73 -8.52 -7.79
C CYS A 46 4.53 -9.52 -8.64
N GLU A 47 5.54 -9.03 -9.36
CA GLU A 47 6.43 -9.86 -10.18
C GLU A 47 7.16 -10.93 -9.35
N ARG A 48 7.60 -10.57 -8.14
CA ARG A 48 8.31 -11.49 -7.23
C ARG A 48 7.43 -12.65 -6.75
N VAL A 49 6.14 -12.40 -6.51
CA VAL A 49 5.22 -13.41 -5.96
C VAL A 49 4.30 -14.02 -7.01
N GLY A 50 4.43 -13.62 -8.28
CA GLY A 50 3.55 -14.05 -9.37
C GLY A 50 2.12 -13.51 -9.28
N ALA A 51 1.90 -12.41 -8.54
CA ALA A 51 0.58 -11.81 -8.42
C ALA A 51 0.26 -10.94 -9.64
N LYS A 52 -0.94 -11.11 -10.19
CA LYS A 52 -1.44 -10.28 -11.31
C LYS A 52 -2.15 -9.03 -10.83
N THR A 53 -2.58 -9.00 -9.57
CA THR A 53 -3.32 -7.89 -8.99
C THR A 53 -2.81 -7.53 -7.60
N LYS A 54 -3.01 -6.27 -7.21
CA LYS A 54 -2.72 -5.80 -5.85
C LYS A 54 -3.47 -6.58 -4.77
N TYR A 55 -4.64 -7.14 -5.08
CA TYR A 55 -5.40 -7.98 -4.15
C TYR A 55 -4.76 -9.34 -3.97
N GLN A 56 -4.30 -9.98 -5.06
CA GLN A 56 -3.52 -11.21 -4.98
C GLN A 56 -2.22 -11.00 -4.21
N LEU A 57 -1.56 -9.85 -4.42
CA LEU A 57 -0.38 -9.47 -3.66
C LEU A 57 -0.68 -9.39 -2.15
N MET A 58 -1.71 -8.66 -1.74
CA MET A 58 -2.09 -8.55 -0.33
C MET A 58 -2.48 -9.90 0.28
N ALA A 59 -3.23 -10.73 -0.45
CA ALA A 59 -3.59 -12.07 -0.01
C ALA A 59 -2.36 -12.98 0.18
N TRP A 60 -1.36 -12.88 -0.71
CA TRP A 60 -0.14 -13.67 -0.62
C TRP A 60 0.69 -13.34 0.62
N TYR A 61 0.86 -12.04 0.94
CA TYR A 61 1.60 -11.62 2.14
C TYR A 61 0.76 -11.78 3.42
N GLY A 62 -0.57 -11.68 3.33
CA GLY A 62 -1.48 -11.92 4.45
C GLY A 62 -1.51 -13.37 4.91
N THR A 63 -1.58 -14.32 3.97
CA THR A 63 -1.57 -15.77 4.29
C THR A 63 -0.27 -16.25 4.94
N ARG A 64 0.82 -15.50 4.75
CA ARG A 64 2.16 -15.80 5.31
C ARG A 64 2.50 -15.01 6.58
N GLY A 65 1.56 -14.20 7.10
CA GLY A 65 1.78 -13.39 8.30
C GLY A 65 2.83 -12.28 8.13
N GLN A 66 3.08 -11.84 6.89
CA GLN A 66 4.10 -10.83 6.57
C GLN A 66 3.54 -9.39 6.52
N LEU A 67 2.28 -9.20 6.94
CA LEU A 67 1.69 -7.88 7.16
C LEU A 67 2.00 -7.46 8.60
N SER A 68 2.70 -6.35 8.81
CA SER A 68 3.02 -5.91 10.18
C SER A 68 1.81 -5.22 10.82
N LYS A 69 1.55 -5.55 12.08
CA LYS A 69 0.45 -4.98 12.90
C LYS A 69 0.62 -3.48 13.18
N THR A 70 1.83 -2.94 13.01
CA THR A 70 2.17 -1.53 13.27
C THR A 70 1.43 -0.51 12.40
N ALA A 71 0.74 -0.93 11.32
CA ALA A 71 -0.11 -0.03 10.57
C ALA A 71 -1.42 0.33 11.30
N GLU A 72 -1.88 -0.50 12.25
CA GLU A 72 -3.19 -0.31 12.90
C GLU A 72 -3.18 0.81 13.96
N GLU A 73 -2.08 1.00 14.69
CA GLU A 73 -1.94 2.06 15.70
C GLU A 73 -1.84 3.46 15.06
N GLU A 74 -1.14 3.59 13.93
CA GLU A 74 -1.01 4.87 13.21
C GLU A 74 -2.34 5.33 12.57
N ILE A 75 -3.25 4.39 12.26
CA ILE A 75 -4.57 4.68 11.68
C ILE A 75 -5.52 5.35 12.68
N SER A 76 -5.44 4.99 13.96
CA SER A 76 -6.29 5.55 15.03
C SER A 76 -6.03 7.04 15.24
N THR A 77 -4.76 7.45 15.19
CA THR A 77 -4.36 8.84 15.39
C THR A 77 -4.76 9.75 14.22
N GLN A 78 -4.79 9.23 12.99
CA GLN A 78 -5.07 10.03 11.79
C GLN A 78 -6.57 10.21 11.47
N LYS A 79 -7.46 9.35 11.96
CA LYS A 79 -8.92 9.42 11.71
C LYS A 79 -9.59 10.70 12.24
N ARG A 80 -8.94 11.46 13.14
CA ARG A 80 -9.41 12.78 13.60
C ARG A 80 -9.18 13.91 12.60
N GLN A 81 -8.32 13.76 11.60
CA GLN A 81 -7.80 14.87 10.80
C GLN A 81 -8.17 14.82 9.30
N TYR A 82 -8.95 13.84 8.84
CA TYR A 82 -9.27 13.68 7.42
C TYR A 82 -10.77 13.67 7.17
N GLU A 83 -11.37 14.85 7.07
CA GLU A 83 -12.63 15.06 6.35
C GLU A 83 -12.37 14.85 4.84
N PRO A 84 -13.17 14.04 4.13
CA PRO A 84 -12.96 13.82 2.71
C PRO A 84 -13.34 15.10 1.96
N HIS A 85 -12.35 15.85 1.49
CA HIS A 85 -12.57 16.79 0.39
C HIS A 85 -13.06 15.99 -0.82
N ARG A 86 -14.38 15.95 -0.97
CA ARG A 86 -15.12 15.51 -2.15
C ARG A 86 -14.53 16.25 -3.34
N SER A 87 -13.60 15.64 -4.08
CA SER A 87 -13.23 16.18 -5.39
C SER A 87 -14.48 16.11 -6.27
N PRO A 88 -14.96 17.23 -6.83
CA PRO A 88 -16.13 17.21 -7.69
C PRO A 88 -15.84 16.27 -8.86
N LYS A 89 -16.77 15.35 -9.11
CA LYS A 89 -16.80 14.57 -10.36
C LYS A 89 -16.93 15.57 -11.50
N SER A 90 -15.87 15.83 -12.25
CA SER A 90 -15.99 16.49 -13.55
C SER A 90 -16.66 15.52 -14.51
N ARG A 91 -17.98 15.68 -14.60
CA ARG A 91 -18.89 15.05 -15.54
C ARG A 91 -18.92 15.93 -16.80
N LYS A 92 -18.67 15.29 -17.96
CA LYS A 92 -19.04 15.61 -19.36
C LYS A 92 -18.89 17.05 -19.87
N PHE A 93 -18.28 17.18 -21.05
CA PHE A 93 -18.98 17.59 -22.28
C PHE A 93 -18.43 16.77 -23.45
#